data_AF-A0A6C0D4G8-F1
#
_entry.id   AF-A0A6C0D4G8-F1
#
_cell.length_a   1.000
_cell.length_b   1.000
_cell.length_c   1.000
_cell.angle_alpha   90.00
_cell.angle_beta   90.00
_cell.angle_gamma   90.00
#
_symmetry.space_group_name_H-M   'P 1'
#
loop_
_entity.id
_entity.type
_entity.pdbx_description
1 polymer ?
#
loop_
_entity_poly.entity_id
_entity_poly.type
_entity_poly.pdbx_seq_one_letter_code
_entity_poly.pdbx_strand_id
1 'polypeptide(L)'
;MSVLSLYIPVIDAETSEQYIIKMFQDHNIGKVMRVDFVKNTVKNRREAFLHFDEWFDNDVSKALHEDILDPTTKSRLVYTGAKFWPLLVNKNAHSRVPNPNYEVLKTQEVKSEFKTHVLNPFVFYEKKPTQTYPNKMAKCNHVESSDC
;
A
#
# COMPACT_ATOMS: atom_id res chain seq x y z
N MET A 1 12.53 20.01 -18.04
CA MET A 1 13.35 19.53 -16.90
C MET A 1 12.62 18.33 -16.31
N SER A 2 13.32 17.26 -15.94
CA SER A 2 12.72 16.09 -15.29
C SER A 2 12.61 16.32 -13.79
N VAL A 3 11.44 16.09 -13.20
CA VAL A 3 11.22 16.19 -11.75
C VAL A 3 11.79 14.94 -11.06
N LEU A 4 12.51 15.11 -9.96
CA LEU A 4 13.09 14.01 -9.20
C LEU A 4 11.99 13.04 -8.76
N SER A 5 12.12 11.78 -9.15
CA SER A 5 11.25 10.68 -8.71
C SER A 5 11.93 9.90 -7.59
N LEU A 6 11.13 9.36 -6.67
CA LEU A 6 11.62 8.65 -5.49
C LEU A 6 11.25 7.18 -5.51
N TYR A 7 11.97 6.40 -4.71
CA TYR A 7 11.77 4.98 -4.49
C TYR A 7 11.72 4.70 -2.99
N ILE A 8 10.67 3.98 -2.57
CA ILE A 8 10.48 3.47 -1.22
C ILE A 8 10.72 1.95 -1.24
N PRO A 9 11.83 1.45 -0.69
CA PRO A 9 12.20 0.03 -0.78
C PRO A 9 11.38 -0.90 0.10
N VAL A 10 10.66 -0.38 1.10
CA VAL A 10 9.84 -1.18 2.02
C VAL A 10 8.63 -0.35 2.40
N ILE A 11 7.44 -0.89 2.16
CA ILE A 11 6.18 -0.26 2.52
C ILE A 11 5.15 -1.30 2.95
N ASP A 12 4.28 -0.93 3.89
CA ASP A 12 3.25 -1.81 4.39
C ASP A 12 2.21 -2.13 3.31
N ALA A 13 1.64 -3.34 3.33
CA ALA A 13 0.59 -3.76 2.39
C ALA A 13 -0.67 -2.88 2.49
N GLU A 14 -0.94 -2.35 3.68
CA GLU A 14 -2.07 -1.45 3.95
C GLU A 14 -1.83 -0.01 3.47
N THR A 15 -0.64 0.33 2.98
CA THR A 15 -0.42 1.70 2.52
C THR A 15 -1.06 1.92 1.15
N SER A 16 -1.97 2.89 1.06
CA SER A 16 -2.59 3.29 -0.21
C SER A 16 -1.79 4.38 -0.92
N GLU A 17 -2.00 4.51 -2.23
CA GLU A 17 -1.46 5.62 -3.02
C GLU A 17 -1.88 6.97 -2.43
N GLN A 18 -3.16 7.11 -2.09
CA GLN A 18 -3.72 8.35 -1.54
C GLN A 18 -3.07 8.72 -0.21
N TYR A 19 -2.75 7.72 0.62
CA TYR A 19 -2.06 7.97 1.89
C TYR A 19 -0.65 8.50 1.66
N ILE A 20 0.12 7.92 0.73
CA ILE A 20 1.45 8.42 0.39
C ILE A 20 1.36 9.85 -0.14
N ILE A 21 0.49 10.11 -1.12
CA ILE A 21 0.29 11.46 -1.69
C ILE A 21 -0.01 12.45 -0.56
N LYS A 22 -0.93 12.10 0.34
CA LYS A 22 -1.27 12.93 1.50
C LYS A 22 -0.07 13.20 2.41
N MET A 23 0.72 12.19 2.75
CA MET A 23 1.88 12.38 3.64
C MET A 23 2.94 13.30 3.01
N PHE A 24 3.21 13.19 1.71
CA PHE A 24 4.15 14.11 1.06
C PHE A 24 3.64 15.55 0.98
N GLN A 25 2.32 15.72 0.82
CA GLN A 25 1.70 17.03 0.80
C GLN A 25 1.61 17.67 2.19
N ASP A 26 1.15 16.93 3.20
CA ASP A 26 1.00 17.39 4.59
C ASP A 26 2.35 17.77 5.23
N HIS A 27 3.44 17.10 4.82
CA HIS A 27 4.79 17.38 5.29
C HIS A 27 5.51 18.47 4.45
N ASN A 28 4.78 19.19 3.59
CA ASN A 28 5.30 20.26 2.75
C ASN A 28 6.47 19.84 1.82
N ILE A 29 6.50 18.58 1.38
CA ILE A 29 7.59 18.09 0.51
C ILE A 29 7.28 18.38 -0.97
N GLY A 30 6.10 17.99 -1.44
CA GLY A 30 5.76 18.15 -2.84
C GLY A 30 4.44 17.52 -3.22
N LYS A 31 4.06 17.74 -4.48
CA LYS A 31 2.84 17.18 -5.07
C LYS A 31 3.20 15.92 -5.83
N VAL A 32 2.75 14.78 -5.30
CA VAL A 32 2.95 13.47 -5.95
C VAL A 32 1.84 13.26 -6.99
N MET A 33 2.24 13.01 -8.24
CA MET A 33 1.33 12.77 -9.36
C MET A 33 0.74 11.36 -9.32
N ARG A 34 1.60 10.35 -9.08
CA ARG A 34 1.19 8.94 -8.98
C ARG A 34 2.18 8.11 -8.16
N VAL A 35 1.70 6.97 -7.67
CA VAL A 35 2.53 5.96 -7.04
C VAL A 35 2.37 4.60 -7.73
N ASP A 36 3.47 4.07 -8.24
CA ASP A 36 3.52 2.73 -8.82
C ASP A 36 3.98 1.72 -7.76
N PHE A 37 3.12 0.78 -7.39
CA PHE A 37 3.43 -0.27 -6.43
C PHE A 37 3.90 -1.55 -7.13
N VAL A 38 4.93 -2.17 -6.57
CA VAL A 38 5.41 -3.49 -7.00
C VAL A 38 5.60 -4.41 -5.80
N LYS A 39 5.44 -5.71 -6.03
CA LYS A 39 5.89 -6.75 -5.11
C LYS A 39 7.21 -7.31 -5.63
N ASN A 40 8.24 -7.20 -4.81
CA ASN A 40 9.52 -7.87 -5.04
C ASN A 40 9.37 -9.33 -4.63
N THR A 41 9.36 -10.24 -5.60
CA THR A 41 9.14 -11.67 -5.37
C THR A 41 10.33 -12.33 -4.68
N VAL A 42 11.55 -11.83 -4.91
CA VAL A 42 12.78 -12.35 -4.28
C VAL A 42 12.85 -11.97 -2.81
N LYS A 43 12.53 -10.70 -2.48
CA LYS A 43 12.56 -10.19 -1.11
C LYS A 43 11.23 -10.35 -0.36
N ASN A 44 10.21 -10.86 -1.05
CA ASN A 44 8.82 -10.96 -0.60
C ASN A 44 8.31 -9.71 0.12
N ARG A 45 8.52 -8.53 -0.47
CA ARG A 45 8.13 -7.25 0.13
C ARG A 45 7.53 -6.32 -0.92
N ARG A 46 6.68 -5.41 -0.46
CA ARG A 46 6.11 -4.36 -1.29
C ARG A 46 7.06 -3.17 -1.35
N GLU A 47 7.22 -2.62 -2.55
CA GLU A 47 8.03 -1.45 -2.84
C GLU A 47 7.18 -0.43 -3.62
N ALA A 48 7.54 0.85 -3.56
CA ALA A 48 6.80 1.91 -4.24
C ALA A 48 7.71 2.86 -5.01
N PHE A 49 7.28 3.29 -6.18
CA PHE A 49 7.92 4.31 -7.00
C PHE A 49 7.03 5.54 -7.07
N LEU A 50 7.56 6.68 -6.65
CA LEU A 50 6.83 7.94 -6.54
C LEU A 50 7.25 8.85 -7.68
N HIS A 51 6.27 9.31 -8.43
CA HIS A 51 6.46 10.28 -9.51
C HIS A 51 5.85 11.61 -9.08
N PHE A 52 6.69 12.63 -8.97
CA PHE A 52 6.28 13.97 -8.55
C PHE A 52 5.79 14.77 -9.75
N ASP A 53 4.73 15.56 -9.53
CA ASP A 53 4.34 16.66 -10.39
C ASP A 53 5.30 17.83 -10.15
N GLU A 54 5.51 18.17 -8.86
CA GLU A 54 6.44 19.22 -8.43
C GLU A 54 6.93 18.99 -7.00
N TRP A 55 8.12 19.51 -6.68
CA TRP A 55 8.60 19.70 -5.32
C TRP A 55 8.23 21.09 -4.86
N PHE A 56 7.86 21.26 -3.59
CA PHE A 56 7.52 22.58 -3.08
C PHE A 56 8.78 23.44 -2.88
N ASP A 57 8.68 24.73 -3.18
CA ASP A 57 9.78 25.68 -2.95
C ASP A 57 9.78 26.15 -1.49
N ASN A 58 10.29 25.30 -0.59
CA ASN A 58 10.47 25.62 0.83
C ASN A 58 11.69 24.89 1.41
N ASP A 59 12.12 25.33 2.59
CA ASP A 59 13.35 24.83 3.22
C ASP A 59 13.27 23.34 3.58
N VAL A 60 12.09 22.85 3.98
CA VAL A 60 11.89 21.44 4.35
C VAL A 60 12.06 20.53 3.14
N SER A 61 11.43 20.91 2.03
CA SER A 61 11.52 20.19 0.76
C SER A 61 12.95 20.22 0.20
N LYS A 62 13.61 21.38 0.23
CA LYS A 62 15.01 21.55 -0.20
C LYS A 62 15.96 20.70 0.64
N ALA A 63 15.85 20.75 1.96
CA ALA A 63 16.69 19.97 2.86
C ALA A 63 16.52 18.45 2.61
N LEU A 64 15.29 17.98 2.45
CA LEU A 64 15.05 16.57 2.12
C LEU A 64 15.59 16.20 0.73
N HIS A 65 15.44 17.09 -0.25
CA HIS A 65 15.95 16.88 -1.60
C HIS A 65 17.47 16.77 -1.62
N GLU A 66 18.18 17.65 -0.90
CA GLU A 66 19.63 17.59 -0.72
C GLU A 66 20.07 16.31 0.01
N ASP A 67 19.39 15.96 1.10
CA ASP A 67 19.66 14.73 1.85
C ASP A 67 19.52 13.50 0.94
N ILE A 68 18.47 13.41 0.13
CA ILE A 68 18.24 12.27 -0.79
C ILE A 68 19.33 12.14 -1.87
N LEU A 69 19.90 13.26 -2.30
CA LEU A 69 20.95 13.28 -3.32
C LEU A 69 22.33 12.94 -2.74
N ASP A 70 22.52 13.08 -1.43
CA ASP A 70 23.75 12.69 -0.77
C ASP A 70 23.81 11.16 -0.59
N PRO A 71 24.76 10.45 -1.23
CA PRO A 71 24.86 9.00 -1.09
C PRO A 71 25.31 8.54 0.30
N THR A 72 25.77 9.45 1.16
CA THR A 72 26.27 9.14 2.51
C THR A 72 25.17 9.18 3.57
N THR A 73 24.04 9.77 3.25
CA THR A 73 22.90 9.92 4.17
C THR A 73 21.93 8.76 4.02
N LYS A 74 21.04 8.62 5.01
CA LYS A 74 19.95 7.64 5.00
C LYS A 74 18.62 8.37 5.07
N SER A 75 18.26 9.01 3.97
CA SER A 75 17.06 9.81 3.88
C SER A 75 15.79 9.02 4.16
N ARG A 76 14.88 9.68 4.87
CA ARG A 76 13.60 9.09 5.27
C ARG A 76 12.54 10.17 5.48
N LEU A 77 11.30 9.82 5.19
CA LEU A 77 10.14 10.62 5.59
C LEU A 77 9.54 10.04 6.86
N VAL A 78 9.59 10.79 7.96
CA VAL A 78 8.90 10.43 9.20
C VAL A 78 7.47 10.99 9.14
N TYR A 79 6.48 10.12 8.98
CA TYR A 79 5.09 10.53 8.72
C TYR A 79 4.18 10.47 9.95
N THR A 80 4.48 9.64 10.95
CA THR A 80 3.70 9.59 12.20
C THR A 80 4.52 9.02 13.34
N GLY A 81 4.83 9.83 14.35
CA GLY A 81 5.58 9.40 15.54
C GLY A 81 6.94 8.81 15.16
N ALA A 82 7.14 7.52 15.46
CA ALA A 82 8.35 6.78 15.11
C ALA A 82 8.29 6.07 13.74
N LYS A 83 7.17 6.17 13.01
CA LYS A 83 7.00 5.53 11.70
C LYS A 83 7.62 6.38 10.58
N PHE A 84 8.38 5.73 9.72
CA PHE A 84 9.06 6.38 8.61
C PHE A 84 9.16 5.49 7.38
N TRP A 85 9.29 6.11 6.21
CA TRP A 85 9.67 5.43 4.97
C TRP A 85 11.09 5.82 4.56
N PRO A 86 11.98 4.86 4.30
CA PRO A 86 13.27 5.16 3.67
C PRO A 86 13.03 5.68 2.25
N LEU A 87 13.76 6.73 1.87
CA LEU A 87 13.66 7.38 0.56
C LEU A 87 14.97 7.24 -0.20
N LEU A 88 14.87 6.87 -1.47
CA LEU A 88 16.00 6.74 -2.38
C LEU A 88 15.65 7.39 -3.72
N VAL A 89 16.67 7.82 -4.45
CA VAL A 89 16.51 8.30 -5.82
C VAL A 89 16.02 7.18 -6.74
N ASN A 90 14.94 7.43 -7.48
CA ASN A 90 14.52 6.53 -8.55
C ASN A 90 15.38 6.79 -9.80
N LYS A 91 16.41 5.97 -9.98
CA LYS A 91 17.36 6.07 -11.10
C LYS A 91 16.74 5.79 -12.47
N ASN A 92 15.55 5.16 -12.52
CA ASN A 92 14.86 4.78 -13.76
C ASN A 92 13.49 5.48 -13.88
N ALA A 93 13.41 6.76 -13.54
CA ALA A 93 12.16 7.52 -13.49
C ALA A 93 11.37 7.53 -14.81
N HIS A 94 12.05 7.43 -15.95
CA HIS A 94 11.46 7.57 -17.30
C HIS A 94 11.38 6.26 -18.09
N SER A 95 11.87 5.16 -17.54
CA SER A 95 11.90 3.88 -18.23
C SER A 95 11.30 2.80 -17.35
N ARG A 96 10.22 2.17 -17.83
CA ARG A 96 9.75 0.91 -17.25
C ARG A 96 10.77 -0.16 -17.60
N VAL A 97 11.76 -0.34 -16.74
CA VAL A 97 12.72 -1.43 -16.88
C VAL A 97 12.00 -2.70 -16.43
N PRO A 98 11.73 -3.65 -17.33
CA PRO A 98 11.10 -4.90 -16.94
C PRO A 98 12.06 -5.66 -16.01
N ASN A 99 11.62 -5.90 -14.79
CA ASN A 99 12.34 -6.73 -13.84
C ASN A 99 11.50 -8.01 -13.64
N PRO A 100 12.01 -9.20 -14.00
CA PRO A 100 11.26 -10.45 -13.86
C PRO A 100 10.93 -10.77 -12.39
N ASN A 101 11.61 -10.12 -11.44
CA ASN A 101 11.37 -10.29 -10.01
C ASN A 101 10.33 -9.31 -9.44
N TYR A 102 9.71 -8.47 -10.27
CA TYR A 102 8.70 -7.50 -9.87
C TYR A 102 7.33 -7.86 -10.44
N GLU A 103 6.36 -8.01 -9.54
CA GLU A 103 4.95 -8.10 -9.87
C GLU A 103 4.32 -6.71 -9.66
N VAL A 104 3.77 -6.11 -10.72
CA VAL A 104 3.09 -4.82 -10.63
C VAL A 104 1.75 -5.00 -9.92
N LEU A 105 1.57 -4.31 -8.80
CA LEU A 105 0.33 -4.37 -8.03
C LEU A 105 -0.68 -3.40 -8.65
N LYS A 106 -1.76 -3.92 -9.23
CA LYS A 106 -2.82 -3.08 -9.80
C LYS A 106 -3.66 -2.48 -8.68
N THR A 107 -4.01 -1.19 -8.82
CA THR A 107 -4.83 -0.40 -7.88
C THR A 107 -6.18 -1.05 -7.53
N GLN A 108 -6.68 -2.00 -8.34
CA GLN A 108 -7.94 -2.70 -8.11
C GLN A 108 -7.85 -3.82 -7.06
N GLU A 109 -6.71 -4.49 -6.92
CA GLU A 109 -6.49 -5.58 -5.95
C GLU A 109 -6.22 -5.03 -4.55
N VAL A 110 -5.55 -3.88 -4.49
CA VAL A 110 -5.28 -3.16 -3.23
C VAL A 110 -6.61 -2.85 -2.53
N LYS A 111 -7.65 -2.41 -3.25
CA LYS A 111 -8.97 -2.07 -2.68
C LYS A 111 -9.74 -3.26 -2.06
N SER A 112 -9.47 -4.50 -2.44
CA SER A 112 -10.22 -5.65 -1.89
C SER A 112 -9.80 -6.05 -0.49
N GLU A 113 -8.56 -5.75 -0.08
CA GLU A 113 -8.06 -6.06 1.27
C GLU A 113 -8.48 -5.02 2.32
N PHE A 114 -8.78 -3.77 1.92
CA PHE A 114 -9.21 -2.72 2.86
C PHE A 114 -10.64 -2.84 3.36
N LYS A 115 -11.48 -3.71 2.77
CA LYS A 115 -12.90 -3.81 3.14
C LYS A 115 -13.16 -4.59 4.42
N THR A 116 -12.19 -5.31 4.98
CA THR A 116 -12.44 -6.17 6.15
C THR A 116 -12.17 -5.52 7.51
N HIS A 117 -11.48 -4.37 7.58
CA HIS A 117 -11.09 -3.80 8.88
C HIS A 117 -11.48 -2.34 9.16
N VAL A 118 -12.24 -1.66 8.27
CA VAL A 118 -12.70 -0.29 8.54
C VAL A 118 -14.18 -0.10 8.21
N LEU A 119 -15.07 -0.69 9.00
CA LEU A 119 -16.45 -0.22 9.24
C LEU A 119 -16.78 -0.66 10.68
N ASN A 120 -16.81 0.20 11.70
CA ASN A 120 -17.98 1.01 12.04
C ASN A 120 -17.61 1.94 13.23
N PRO A 121 -18.07 3.21 13.24
CA PRO A 121 -19.32 3.44 13.94
C PRO A 121 -20.14 4.49 13.22
N PHE A 122 -21.15 4.08 12.45
CA PHE A 122 -22.43 4.75 12.22
C PHE A 122 -23.07 4.08 11.01
N VAL A 123 -23.78 2.98 11.25
CA VAL A 123 -24.67 2.41 10.23
C VAL A 123 -26.00 2.09 10.89
N PHE A 124 -26.93 3.04 10.80
CA PHE A 124 -28.34 2.71 10.68
C PHE A 124 -28.57 2.30 9.23
N TYR A 125 -28.85 1.04 8.95
CA TYR A 125 -29.56 0.66 7.73
C TYR A 125 -30.42 -0.60 7.94
N GLU A 126 -31.60 -0.50 7.33
CA GLU A 126 -32.74 -1.39 7.41
C GLU A 126 -32.46 -2.80 6.88
N LYS A 127 -33.11 -3.79 7.51
CA LYS A 127 -33.10 -5.19 7.09
C LYS A 127 -33.81 -5.37 5.75
N LYS A 128 -33.16 -6.02 4.79
CA LYS A 128 -33.82 -6.73 3.68
C LYS A 128 -33.65 -8.25 3.83
N PRO A 129 -34.63 -9.05 3.38
CA PRO A 129 -34.88 -10.38 3.91
C PRO A 129 -33.99 -11.45 3.30
N THR A 130 -33.66 -12.44 4.12
CA THR A 130 -32.84 -13.62 3.86
C THR A 130 -33.43 -14.52 2.78
N GLN A 131 -32.61 -14.86 1.77
CA GLN A 131 -32.90 -15.92 0.81
C GLN A 131 -32.16 -17.19 1.24
N THR A 132 -32.94 -18.23 1.53
CA THR A 132 -32.54 -19.56 1.98
C THR A 132 -32.11 -20.44 0.80
N TYR A 133 -31.04 -21.23 0.99
CA TYR A 133 -30.73 -22.37 0.12
C TYR A 133 -30.44 -23.63 0.95
N PRO A 134 -30.75 -24.83 0.41
CA PRO A 134 -31.19 -25.99 1.19
C PRO A 134 -30.09 -26.98 1.55
N ASN A 135 -30.31 -27.66 2.68
CA ASN A 135 -29.55 -28.80 3.20
C ASN A 135 -29.58 -30.00 2.24
N LYS A 136 -28.40 -30.55 1.88
CA LYS A 136 -28.28 -31.90 1.31
C LYS A 136 -27.84 -32.86 2.40
N MET A 137 -28.76 -33.75 2.76
CA MET A 137 -28.57 -34.91 3.63
C MET A 137 -27.59 -35.91 3.02
N ALA A 138 -26.73 -36.49 3.86
CA ALA A 138 -26.19 -37.84 3.69
C ALA A 138 -26.64 -38.67 4.91
N LYS A 139 -27.09 -39.89 4.66
CA LYS A 139 -27.82 -40.80 5.56
C LYS A 139 -27.01 -42.07 5.81
N CYS A 140 -27.36 -42.77 6.90
CA CYS A 140 -27.22 -44.23 7.18
C CYS A 140 -25.87 -44.75 7.76
N ASN A 141 -25.79 -45.72 8.70
CA ASN A 141 -26.70 -46.57 9.51
C ASN A 141 -25.87 -47.20 10.68
N HIS A 142 -26.34 -47.28 11.94
CA HIS A 142 -27.07 -48.37 12.65
C HIS A 142 -26.22 -49.57 13.17
N VAL A 143 -26.34 -49.88 14.48
CA VAL A 143 -26.39 -51.18 15.22
C VAL A 143 -26.35 -50.80 16.74
N GLU A 144 -27.45 -50.93 17.51
CA GLU A 144 -27.77 -52.01 18.50
C GLU A 144 -26.67 -52.20 19.58
N SER A 145 -26.89 -52.32 20.90
CA SER A 145 -28.02 -52.76 21.72
C SER A 145 -27.66 -52.68 23.24
N SER A 146 -28.69 -52.68 24.10
CA SER A 146 -28.83 -53.28 25.46
C SER A 146 -27.98 -52.84 26.69
N ASP A 147 -28.74 -52.49 27.74
CA ASP A 147 -28.63 -52.82 29.19
C ASP A 147 -27.30 -52.77 29.95
N CYS A 148 -27.23 -51.88 30.96
CA CYS A 148 -27.15 -52.19 32.41
C CYS A 148 -27.14 -50.90 33.25
#